data_AF-A0A8C0QDI7-F1
#
_entry.id   AF-A0A8C0QDI7-F1
#
_cell.length_a   1.000
_cell.length_b   1.000
_cell.length_c   1.000
_cell.angle_alpha   90.00
_cell.angle_beta   90.00
_cell.angle_gamma   90.00
#
_symmetry.space_group_name_H-M   'P 1'
#
loop_
_entity.id
_entity.type
_entity.pdbx_description
1 polymer ?
#
loop_
_entity_poly.entity_id
_entity_poly.type
_entity_poly.pdbx_seq_one_letter_code
_entity_poly.pdbx_strand_id
1 'polypeptide(L)'
;IWNWLKKPSTGALEVLIEMKNQDVKFNKDTYVLAFAICYKLNSPESLKICTTLREEALIKGEVLSRRASCFAVALALNQNQVAKATSIFSQIMKPESVLCANLKILIHIKANMLKALIQILKDATEGNLSKFVKRPEFSEEVLAKAREKVKDVPALLARFDEIYEKLQISGQITTYTLDTLLCHTPGDRKSHVILLNKRTVSHRTCQPLNQSLWAE
;
A
#
# COMPACT_ATOMS: atom_id res chain seq x y z
N ILE A 1 18.06 16.01 27.82
CA ILE A 1 16.96 16.77 27.19
C ILE A 1 17.45 17.03 25.75
N TRP A 2 17.35 16.13 24.78
CA TRP A 2 16.19 15.67 24.01
C TRP A 2 16.56 14.33 23.34
N ASN A 3 16.10 13.19 23.88
CA ASN A 3 16.31 11.86 23.26
C ASN A 3 15.01 11.30 22.61
N TRP A 4 13.88 12.02 22.74
CA TRP A 4 12.57 11.64 22.19
C TRP A 4 12.51 11.63 20.65
N LEU A 5 13.50 12.25 20.00
CA LEU A 5 13.63 12.27 18.53
C LEU A 5 14.29 11.02 17.94
N LYS A 6 14.78 10.06 18.76
CA LYS A 6 15.49 8.88 18.24
C LYS A 6 14.60 7.73 17.75
N LYS A 7 13.30 7.70 18.08
CA LYS A 7 12.31 6.81 17.45
C LYS A 7 10.91 7.44 17.46
N PRO A 8 10.55 8.27 16.46
CA PRO A 8 9.23 8.91 16.40
C PRO A 8 8.06 7.91 16.47
N SER A 9 8.24 6.68 15.98
CA SER A 9 7.22 5.62 16.02
C SER A 9 6.92 5.11 17.43
N THR A 10 7.88 5.15 18.35
CA THR A 10 7.67 4.69 19.75
C THR A 10 6.84 5.71 20.51
N GLY A 11 7.18 7.00 20.43
CA GLY A 11 6.39 8.07 21.04
C GLY A 11 4.97 8.17 20.45
N ALA A 12 4.81 7.98 19.14
CA ALA A 12 3.49 7.98 18.51
C ALA A 12 2.60 6.81 18.97
N LEU A 13 3.18 5.63 19.24
CA LEU A 13 2.45 4.50 19.81
C LEU A 13 1.99 4.80 21.25
N GLU A 14 2.84 5.43 22.06
CA GLU A 14 2.47 5.87 23.42
C GLU A 14 1.29 6.84 23.40
N VAL A 15 1.27 7.82 22.49
CA VAL A 15 0.12 8.72 22.33
C VAL A 15 -1.15 7.95 21.98
N LEU A 16 -1.08 6.95 21.09
CA LEU A 16 -2.25 6.15 20.74
C LEU A 16 -2.76 5.29 21.90
N ILE A 17 -1.85 4.75 22.71
CA ILE A 17 -2.20 4.01 23.93
C ILE A 17 -2.87 4.97 24.92
N GLU A 18 -2.36 6.19 25.09
CA GLU A 18 -2.92 7.17 26.01
C GLU A 18 -4.30 7.66 25.55
N MET A 19 -4.47 7.96 24.26
CA MET A 19 -5.79 8.25 23.68
C MET A 19 -6.78 7.13 23.99
N LYS A 20 -6.32 5.87 23.90
CA LYS A 20 -7.15 4.71 24.18
C LYS A 20 -7.50 4.58 25.67
N ASN A 21 -6.56 4.85 26.56
CA ASN A 21 -6.77 4.86 28.02
C ASN A 21 -7.78 5.94 28.44
N GLN A 22 -7.81 7.06 27.72
CA GLN A 22 -8.78 8.15 27.90
C GLN A 22 -10.12 7.92 27.17
N ASP A 23 -10.35 6.69 26.65
CA ASP A 23 -11.54 6.29 25.88
C ASP A 23 -11.84 7.20 24.66
N VAL A 24 -10.80 7.79 24.07
CA VAL A 24 -10.93 8.58 22.84
C VAL A 24 -11.36 7.66 21.70
N LYS A 25 -12.50 7.98 21.07
CA LYS A 25 -13.01 7.21 19.93
C LYS A 25 -12.08 7.33 18.73
N PHE A 26 -11.61 6.18 18.24
CA PHE A 26 -10.79 6.13 17.02
C PHE A 26 -11.67 6.26 15.79
N ASN A 27 -11.25 7.14 14.87
CA ASN A 27 -11.84 7.24 13.55
C ASN A 27 -11.02 6.40 12.54
N LYS A 28 -11.46 6.37 11.28
CA LYS A 28 -10.81 5.58 10.22
C LYS A 28 -9.33 5.94 10.04
N ASP A 29 -8.98 7.22 10.14
CA ASP A 29 -7.60 7.68 9.96
C ASP A 29 -6.73 7.37 11.18
N THR A 30 -7.31 7.41 12.38
CA THR A 30 -6.63 6.96 13.61
C THR A 30 -6.24 5.49 13.49
N TYR A 31 -7.13 4.62 12.99
CA TYR A 31 -6.80 3.21 12.76
C TYR A 31 -5.71 3.02 11.70
N VAL A 32 -5.74 3.79 10.61
CA VAL A 32 -4.67 3.76 9.59
C VAL A 32 -3.33 4.13 10.21
N LEU A 33 -3.29 5.23 10.97
CA LEU A 33 -2.08 5.71 11.63
C LEU A 33 -1.56 4.70 12.66
N ALA A 34 -2.44 4.15 13.50
CA ALA A 34 -2.09 3.14 14.48
C ALA A 34 -1.47 1.90 13.84
N PHE A 35 -2.10 1.38 12.78
CA PHE A 35 -1.59 0.18 12.12
C PHE A 35 -0.32 0.46 11.33
N ALA A 36 -0.17 1.67 10.76
CA ALA A 36 1.08 2.11 10.13
C ALA A 36 2.23 2.18 11.14
N ILE A 37 1.99 2.72 12.34
CA ILE A 37 2.98 2.77 13.42
C ILE A 37 3.37 1.37 13.86
N CYS A 38 2.39 0.49 14.09
CA CYS A 38 2.66 -0.91 14.43
C CYS A 38 3.49 -1.61 13.33
N TYR A 39 3.14 -1.40 12.06
CA TYR A 39 3.89 -1.92 10.93
C TYR A 39 5.34 -1.42 10.90
N LYS A 40 5.58 -0.13 11.15
CA LYS A 40 6.93 0.46 11.19
C LYS A 40 7.76 -0.01 12.39
N LEU A 41 7.14 -0.30 13.53
CA LEU A 41 7.83 -0.86 14.70
C LEU A 41 8.20 -2.33 14.50
N ASN A 42 7.35 -3.10 13.81
CA ASN A 42 7.57 -4.50 13.43
C ASN A 42 8.09 -5.38 14.59
N SER A 43 7.53 -5.20 15.78
CA SER A 43 7.82 -6.04 16.96
C SER A 43 6.65 -6.96 17.31
N PRO A 44 6.86 -8.06 18.04
CA PRO A 44 5.79 -8.91 18.53
C PRO A 44 4.74 -8.15 19.36
N GLU A 45 5.16 -7.16 20.14
CA GLU A 45 4.30 -6.28 20.92
C GLU A 45 3.42 -5.42 20.01
N SER A 46 4.01 -4.85 18.96
CA SER A 46 3.28 -4.04 17.98
C SER A 46 2.23 -4.87 17.22
N LEU A 47 2.52 -6.14 16.95
CA LEU A 47 1.54 -7.08 16.37
C LEU A 47 0.40 -7.33 17.35
N LYS A 48 0.71 -7.58 18.63
CA LYS A 48 -0.31 -7.81 19.68
C LYS A 48 -1.26 -6.60 19.77
N ILE A 49 -0.72 -5.39 19.85
CA ILE A 49 -1.49 -4.15 19.89
C ILE A 49 -2.36 -4.01 18.63
N CYS A 50 -1.77 -4.20 17.45
CA CYS A 50 -2.50 -4.12 16.19
C CYS A 50 -3.66 -5.12 16.13
N THR A 51 -3.48 -6.34 16.66
CA THR A 51 -4.53 -7.36 16.69
C THR A 51 -5.64 -7.04 17.66
N THR A 52 -5.31 -6.59 18.87
CA THR A 52 -6.30 -6.18 19.87
C THR A 52 -7.13 -5.00 19.37
N LEU A 53 -6.49 -3.96 18.83
CA LEU A 53 -7.19 -2.81 18.27
C LEU A 53 -8.14 -3.18 17.12
N ARG A 54 -7.74 -4.15 16.28
CA ARG A 54 -8.58 -4.67 15.20
C ARG A 54 -9.78 -5.47 15.74
N GLU A 55 -9.55 -6.36 16.69
CA GLU A 55 -10.62 -7.18 17.29
C GLU A 55 -11.66 -6.30 17.98
N GLU A 56 -11.22 -5.31 18.74
CA GLU A 56 -12.11 -4.32 19.35
C GLU A 56 -12.91 -3.53 18.31
N ALA A 57 -12.27 -3.09 17.22
CA ALA A 57 -12.97 -2.41 16.14
C ALA A 57 -14.08 -3.30 15.55
N LEU A 58 -13.79 -4.57 15.32
CA LEU A 58 -14.78 -5.54 14.80
C LEU A 58 -15.94 -5.75 15.78
N ILE A 59 -15.66 -5.92 17.08
CA ILE A 59 -16.69 -6.09 18.12
C ILE A 59 -17.61 -4.85 18.20
N LYS A 60 -17.04 -3.65 18.04
CA LYS A 60 -17.79 -2.38 18.03
C LYS A 60 -18.51 -2.11 16.70
N GLY A 61 -18.37 -3.00 15.71
CA GLY A 61 -18.96 -2.83 14.38
C GLY A 61 -18.29 -1.74 13.52
N GLU A 62 -17.08 -1.31 13.88
CA GLU A 62 -16.33 -0.31 13.13
C GLU A 62 -15.75 -0.90 11.84
N VAL A 63 -15.94 -0.20 10.71
CA VAL A 63 -15.44 -0.64 9.40
C VAL A 63 -14.03 -0.11 9.17
N LEU A 64 -13.05 -1.00 9.26
CA LEU A 64 -11.65 -0.69 8.98
C LEU A 64 -11.44 -0.36 7.50
N SER A 65 -10.64 0.67 7.24
CA SER A 65 -10.27 1.02 5.87
C SER A 65 -9.40 -0.07 5.24
N ARG A 66 -9.47 -0.20 3.90
CA ARG A 66 -8.57 -1.11 3.15
C ARG A 66 -7.11 -0.91 3.53
N ARG A 67 -6.69 0.36 3.66
CA ARG A 67 -5.32 0.73 3.97
C ARG A 67 -4.88 0.27 5.36
N ALA A 68 -5.74 0.44 6.37
CA ALA A 68 -5.47 -0.10 7.70
C ALA A 68 -5.30 -1.62 7.62
N SER A 69 -6.25 -2.33 7.00
CA SER A 69 -6.15 -3.78 6.83
C SER A 69 -4.88 -4.21 6.09
N CYS A 70 -4.44 -3.48 5.05
CA CYS A 70 -3.18 -3.75 4.36
C CYS A 70 -1.95 -3.66 5.29
N PHE A 71 -1.88 -2.66 6.18
CA PHE A 71 -0.80 -2.58 7.18
C PHE A 71 -0.84 -3.77 8.15
N ALA A 72 -2.03 -4.16 8.62
CA ALA A 72 -2.17 -5.31 9.51
C ALA A 72 -1.76 -6.63 8.83
N VAL A 73 -2.11 -6.83 7.56
CA VAL A 73 -1.65 -7.98 6.75
C VAL A 73 -0.13 -7.97 6.60
N ALA A 74 0.45 -6.83 6.21
CA ALA A 74 1.89 -6.70 6.01
C ALA A 74 2.67 -6.97 7.31
N LEU A 75 2.21 -6.44 8.44
CA LEU A 75 2.79 -6.69 9.76
C LEU A 75 2.70 -8.18 10.13
N ALA A 76 1.54 -8.83 9.93
CA ALA A 76 1.40 -10.25 10.18
C ALA A 76 2.35 -11.11 9.31
N LEU A 77 2.54 -10.75 8.03
CA LEU A 77 3.49 -11.42 7.14
C LEU A 77 4.94 -11.25 7.59
N ASN A 78 5.33 -10.06 8.06
CA ASN A 78 6.67 -9.80 8.60
C ASN A 78 6.95 -10.66 9.85
N GLN A 79 5.93 -10.90 10.67
CA GLN A 79 5.98 -11.75 11.86
C GLN A 79 5.75 -13.25 11.55
N ASN A 80 5.74 -13.66 10.28
CA ASN A 80 5.49 -15.03 9.81
C ASN A 80 4.12 -15.62 10.25
N GLN A 81 3.15 -14.78 10.59
CA GLN A 81 1.80 -15.20 11.00
C GLN A 81 0.89 -15.33 9.77
N VAL A 82 1.17 -16.30 8.90
CA VAL A 82 0.52 -16.46 7.59
C VAL A 82 -0.99 -16.67 7.70
N ALA A 83 -1.45 -17.54 8.61
CA ALA A 83 -2.88 -17.79 8.80
C ALA A 83 -3.65 -16.52 9.21
N LYS A 84 -3.04 -15.70 10.08
CA LYS A 84 -3.59 -14.42 10.51
C LYS A 84 -3.61 -13.42 9.34
N ALA A 85 -2.53 -13.31 8.57
CA ALA A 85 -2.47 -12.48 7.38
C ALA A 85 -3.57 -12.83 6.36
N THR A 86 -3.77 -14.12 6.09
CA THR A 86 -4.83 -14.61 5.19
C THR A 86 -6.23 -14.27 5.69
N SER A 87 -6.49 -14.47 6.98
CA SER A 87 -7.78 -14.13 7.62
C SER A 87 -8.09 -12.63 7.58
N ILE A 88 -7.08 -11.78 7.82
CA ILE A 88 -7.25 -10.33 7.70
C ILE A 88 -7.51 -9.95 6.24
N PHE A 89 -6.75 -10.54 5.31
CA PHE A 89 -6.84 -10.22 3.88
C PHE A 89 -8.20 -10.59 3.28
N SER A 90 -8.80 -11.72 3.68
CA SER A 90 -10.11 -12.16 3.16
C SER A 90 -11.26 -11.23 3.56
N GLN A 91 -11.10 -10.47 4.65
CA GLN A 91 -12.09 -9.51 5.11
C GLN A 91 -11.96 -8.13 4.44
N ILE A 92 -10.98 -7.94 3.55
CA ILE A 92 -10.80 -6.67 2.84
C ILE A 92 -11.88 -6.54 1.76
N MET A 93 -12.75 -5.55 1.93
CA MET A 93 -13.75 -5.18 0.93
C MET A 93 -13.08 -4.56 -0.31
N LYS A 94 -13.45 -5.07 -1.49
CA LYS A 94 -12.94 -4.65 -2.82
C LYS A 94 -11.40 -4.71 -2.88
N PRO A 95 -10.79 -5.90 -3.02
CA PRO A 95 -9.33 -6.06 -3.01
C PRO A 95 -8.64 -5.66 -4.33
N GLU A 96 -9.35 -5.01 -5.26
CA GLU A 96 -8.84 -4.54 -6.55
C GLU A 96 -7.94 -3.31 -6.39
N SER A 97 -6.76 -3.50 -5.79
CA SER A 97 -5.73 -2.47 -5.69
C SER A 97 -4.34 -3.07 -5.87
N VAL A 98 -3.41 -2.27 -6.38
CA VAL A 98 -1.98 -2.62 -6.54
C VAL A 98 -1.41 -3.19 -5.24
N LEU A 99 -1.70 -2.54 -4.11
CA LEU A 99 -1.29 -3.01 -2.78
C LEU A 99 -1.83 -4.39 -2.44
N CYS A 100 -3.14 -4.60 -2.60
CA CYS A 100 -3.76 -5.89 -2.31
C CYS A 100 -3.23 -7.00 -3.24
N ALA A 101 -2.97 -6.70 -4.51
CA ALA A 101 -2.39 -7.67 -5.45
C ALA A 101 -1.00 -8.12 -4.99
N ASN A 102 -0.13 -7.18 -4.60
CA ASN A 102 1.21 -7.48 -4.07
C ASN A 102 1.16 -8.24 -2.75
N LEU A 103 0.28 -7.85 -1.81
CA LEU A 103 0.09 -8.58 -0.56
C LEU A 103 -0.44 -10.00 -0.78
N LYS A 104 -1.34 -10.19 -1.76
CA LYS A 104 -1.84 -11.52 -2.12
C LYS A 104 -0.71 -12.43 -2.57
N ILE A 105 0.21 -11.95 -3.41
CA ILE A 105 1.39 -12.70 -3.83
C ILE A 105 2.25 -13.08 -2.62
N LEU A 106 2.53 -12.13 -1.72
CA LEU A 106 3.33 -12.38 -0.53
C LEU A 106 2.70 -13.42 0.41
N ILE A 107 1.37 -13.42 0.56
CA ILE A 107 0.66 -14.46 1.31
C ILE A 107 0.92 -15.84 0.69
N HIS A 108 0.81 -15.97 -0.64
CA HIS A 108 1.04 -17.25 -1.33
C HIS A 108 2.50 -17.71 -1.27
N ILE A 109 3.46 -16.77 -1.35
CA ILE A 109 4.89 -17.01 -1.12
C ILE A 109 5.11 -17.59 0.28
N LYS A 110 4.58 -16.93 1.31
CA LYS A 110 4.77 -17.34 2.72
C LYS A 110 4.03 -18.63 3.06
N ALA A 111 2.91 -18.92 2.39
CA ALA A 111 2.16 -20.17 2.51
C ALA A 111 2.75 -21.33 1.67
N ASN A 112 3.82 -21.09 0.91
CA ASN A 112 4.42 -22.05 -0.03
C ASN A 112 3.43 -22.60 -1.10
N MET A 113 2.43 -21.80 -1.47
CA MET A 113 1.39 -22.17 -2.44
C MET A 113 1.82 -21.79 -3.87
N LEU A 114 2.92 -22.38 -4.35
CA LEU A 114 3.60 -21.97 -5.59
C LEU A 114 2.73 -22.14 -6.86
N LYS A 115 1.89 -23.17 -6.93
CA LYS A 115 0.98 -23.36 -8.07
C LYS A 115 -0.06 -22.23 -8.17
N ALA A 116 -0.64 -21.87 -7.04
CA ALA A 116 -1.62 -20.78 -6.96
C ALA A 116 -0.96 -19.42 -7.22
N LEU A 117 0.29 -19.22 -6.75
CA LEU A 117 1.11 -18.04 -7.07
C LEU A 117 1.24 -17.84 -8.60
N ILE A 118 1.65 -18.88 -9.33
CA ILE A 118 1.79 -18.84 -10.79
C ILE A 118 0.44 -18.58 -11.46
N GLN A 119 -0.64 -19.22 -10.98
CA GLN A 119 -1.96 -18.98 -11.53
C GLN A 119 -2.41 -17.52 -11.36
N ILE A 120 -2.18 -16.91 -10.18
CA ILE A 120 -2.51 -15.51 -9.93
C ILE A 120 -1.78 -14.57 -10.88
N LEU A 121 -0.48 -14.80 -11.11
CA LEU A 121 0.32 -13.99 -12.03
C LEU A 121 -0.11 -14.20 -13.49
N LYS A 122 -0.49 -15.43 -13.84
CA LYS A 122 -1.04 -15.77 -15.16
C LYS A 122 -2.38 -15.07 -15.40
N ASP A 123 -3.31 -15.15 -14.45
CA ASP A 123 -4.61 -14.48 -14.55
C ASP A 123 -4.46 -12.95 -14.66
N ALA A 124 -3.45 -12.38 -14.01
CA ALA A 124 -3.14 -10.95 -14.11
C ALA A 124 -2.62 -10.53 -15.49
N THR A 125 -1.92 -11.42 -16.20
CA THR A 125 -1.41 -11.17 -17.55
C THR A 125 -2.43 -11.46 -18.65
N GLU A 126 -3.22 -12.53 -18.49
CA GLU A 126 -4.19 -13.02 -19.48
C GLU A 126 -5.61 -12.46 -19.29
N GLY A 127 -5.88 -11.84 -18.14
CA GLY A 127 -7.19 -11.24 -17.86
C GLY A 127 -7.58 -10.27 -18.96
N ASN A 128 -8.73 -10.52 -19.60
CA ASN A 128 -9.43 -9.60 -20.51
C ASN A 128 -9.91 -8.36 -19.76
N LEU A 129 -8.99 -7.60 -19.18
CA LEU A 129 -9.25 -6.29 -18.64
C LEU A 129 -9.52 -5.39 -19.84
N SER A 130 -10.74 -4.85 -19.91
CA SER A 130 -11.09 -3.86 -20.93
C SER A 130 -10.02 -2.77 -20.95
N LYS A 131 -9.83 -2.09 -22.09
CA LYS A 131 -8.84 -1.00 -22.22
C LYS A 131 -8.98 0.08 -21.12
N PHE A 132 -10.10 0.11 -20.41
CA PHE A 132 -10.44 1.07 -19.37
C PHE A 132 -10.20 0.56 -17.94
N VAL A 133 -9.94 -0.73 -17.72
CA VAL A 133 -9.63 -1.27 -16.38
C VAL A 133 -8.12 -1.28 -16.20
N LYS A 134 -7.65 -0.60 -15.16
CA LYS A 134 -6.23 -0.60 -14.79
C LYS A 134 -5.79 -2.03 -14.48
N ARG A 135 -4.75 -2.49 -15.18
CA ARG A 135 -4.12 -3.77 -14.89
C ARG A 135 -3.44 -3.71 -13.52
N PRO A 136 -3.41 -4.83 -12.77
CA PRO A 136 -2.67 -4.87 -11.53
C PRO A 136 -1.19 -4.65 -11.81
N GLU A 137 -0.57 -3.78 -11.02
CA GLU A 137 0.87 -3.56 -11.04
C GLU A 137 1.53 -4.38 -9.92
N PHE A 138 2.73 -4.90 -10.19
CA PHE A 138 3.51 -5.69 -9.25
C PHE A 138 4.82 -5.00 -8.93
N SER A 139 5.22 -5.07 -7.67
CA SER A 139 6.52 -4.59 -7.21
C SER A 139 7.59 -5.58 -7.63
N GLU A 140 8.67 -5.06 -8.21
CA GLU A 140 9.84 -5.87 -8.58
C GLU A 140 10.40 -6.64 -7.36
N GLU A 141 10.40 -6.03 -6.18
CA GLU A 141 10.82 -6.66 -4.93
C GLU A 141 9.99 -7.93 -4.61
N VAL A 142 8.68 -7.86 -4.85
CA VAL A 142 7.75 -8.96 -4.58
C VAL A 142 7.93 -10.07 -5.62
N LEU A 143 8.13 -9.71 -6.89
CA LEU A 143 8.42 -10.67 -7.96
C LEU A 143 9.78 -11.36 -7.76
N ALA A 144 10.80 -10.64 -7.28
CA ALA A 144 12.09 -11.24 -6.94
C ALA A 144 11.96 -12.32 -5.86
N LYS A 145 11.19 -12.05 -4.79
CA LYS A 145 10.88 -13.05 -3.74
C LYS A 145 10.09 -14.24 -4.30
N ALA A 146 9.18 -14.00 -5.24
CA ALA A 146 8.45 -15.07 -5.92
C ALA A 146 9.40 -15.96 -6.71
N ARG A 147 10.30 -15.36 -7.51
CA ARG A 147 11.30 -16.06 -8.31
C ARG A 147 12.23 -16.91 -7.46
N GLU A 148 12.71 -16.36 -6.35
CA GLU A 148 13.55 -17.08 -5.39
C GLU A 148 12.85 -18.36 -4.89
N LYS A 149 11.55 -18.29 -4.59
CA LYS A 149 10.78 -19.44 -4.11
C LYS A 149 10.49 -20.51 -5.15
N VAL A 150 10.44 -20.16 -6.43
CA VAL A 150 10.18 -21.15 -7.51
C VAL A 150 11.47 -21.69 -8.13
N LYS A 151 12.64 -21.17 -7.75
CA LYS A 151 13.95 -21.52 -8.32
C LYS A 151 14.24 -23.02 -8.30
N ASP A 152 13.85 -23.71 -7.24
CA ASP A 152 14.12 -25.13 -7.06
C ASP A 152 13.15 -26.05 -7.83
N VAL A 153 12.14 -25.48 -8.50
CA VAL A 153 11.16 -26.22 -9.30
C VAL A 153 11.22 -25.76 -10.75
N PRO A 154 12.03 -26.43 -11.62
CA PRO A 154 12.32 -25.96 -12.98
C PRO A 154 11.07 -25.67 -13.83
N ALA A 155 10.03 -26.50 -13.71
CA ALA A 155 8.78 -26.32 -14.45
C ALA A 155 8.00 -25.06 -14.02
N LEU A 156 8.06 -24.67 -12.74
CA LEU A 156 7.43 -23.44 -12.25
C LEU A 156 8.30 -22.23 -12.54
N LEU A 157 9.63 -22.37 -12.48
CA LEU A 157 10.57 -21.31 -12.84
C LEU A 157 10.42 -20.89 -14.30
N ALA A 158 10.37 -21.84 -15.25
CA ALA A 158 10.17 -21.55 -16.66
C ALA A 158 8.86 -20.79 -16.93
N ARG A 159 7.77 -21.22 -16.27
CA ARG A 159 6.47 -20.52 -16.35
C ARG A 159 6.51 -19.13 -15.72
N PHE A 160 7.22 -18.98 -14.61
CA PHE A 160 7.39 -17.68 -13.96
C PHE A 160 8.14 -16.70 -14.87
N ASP A 161 9.26 -17.14 -15.46
CA ASP A 161 10.08 -16.29 -16.33
C ASP A 161 9.29 -15.85 -17.57
N GLU A 162 8.50 -16.74 -18.20
CA GLU A 162 7.58 -16.39 -19.30
C GLU A 162 6.54 -15.32 -18.88
N ILE A 163 5.95 -15.47 -17.71
CA ILE A 163 4.97 -14.50 -17.18
C ILE A 163 5.65 -13.18 -16.83
N TYR A 164 6.86 -13.21 -16.27
CA TYR A 164 7.63 -12.03 -15.92
C TYR A 164 7.95 -11.19 -17.17
N GLU A 165 8.36 -11.82 -18.26
CA GLU A 165 8.57 -11.14 -19.55
C GLU A 165 7.28 -10.47 -20.06
N LYS A 166 6.14 -11.15 -19.99
CA LYS A 166 4.83 -10.58 -20.35
C LYS A 166 4.45 -9.39 -19.47
N LEU A 167 4.71 -9.46 -18.16
CA LEU A 167 4.48 -8.35 -17.23
C LEU A 167 5.38 -7.16 -17.56
N GLN A 168 6.64 -7.40 -17.91
CA GLN A 168 7.59 -6.36 -18.29
C GLN A 168 7.18 -5.66 -19.59
N ILE A 169 6.85 -6.42 -20.63
CA ILE A 169 6.40 -5.88 -21.93
C ILE A 169 5.11 -5.06 -21.78
N SER A 170 4.20 -5.50 -20.89
CA SER A 170 2.95 -4.80 -20.64
C SER A 170 3.05 -3.64 -19.64
N GLY A 171 4.24 -3.34 -19.13
CA GLY A 171 4.47 -2.23 -18.20
C GLY A 171 3.81 -2.41 -16.83
N GLN A 172 3.56 -3.65 -16.39
CA GLN A 172 2.91 -3.98 -15.12
C GLN A 172 3.90 -4.11 -13.95
N ILE A 173 5.18 -3.83 -14.16
CA ILE A 173 6.22 -3.91 -13.14
C ILE A 173 6.58 -2.50 -12.66
N THR A 174 6.58 -2.34 -11.34
CA THR A 174 6.88 -1.08 -10.67
C THR A 174 8.17 -1.20 -9.86
N THR A 175 8.94 -0.11 -9.83
CA THR A 175 10.16 0.02 -9.02
C THR A 175 9.86 0.36 -7.55
N TYR A 176 8.60 0.66 -7.22
CA TYR A 176 8.18 0.92 -5.85
C TYR A 176 8.24 -0.36 -5.01
N THR A 177 8.88 -0.27 -3.85
CA THR A 177 8.89 -1.35 -2.84
C THR A 177 7.51 -1.49 -2.18
N LEU A 178 7.25 -2.62 -1.54
CA LEU A 178 6.00 -2.80 -0.80
C LEU A 178 5.83 -1.74 0.30
N ASP A 179 6.91 -1.40 0.99
CA ASP A 179 6.92 -0.37 2.03
C ASP A 179 6.52 1.00 1.47
N THR A 180 7.09 1.38 0.30
CA THR A 180 6.72 2.64 -0.35
C THR A 180 5.27 2.64 -0.80
N LEU A 181 4.76 1.54 -1.36
CA LEU A 181 3.35 1.44 -1.73
C LEU A 181 2.42 1.58 -0.52
N LEU A 182 2.77 0.97 0.62
CA LEU A 182 1.96 1.02 1.86
C LEU A 182 1.98 2.42 2.48
N CYS A 183 3.16 3.05 2.50
CA CYS A 183 3.39 4.34 3.12
C CYS A 183 3.11 5.53 2.20
N HIS A 184 2.84 5.30 0.90
CA HIS A 184 2.52 6.36 -0.04
C HIS A 184 1.25 7.08 0.40
N THR A 185 1.38 8.28 0.94
CA THR A 185 0.26 9.20 1.02
C THR A 185 -0.09 9.56 -0.41
N PRO A 186 -1.34 9.36 -0.86
CA PRO A 186 -1.74 9.88 -2.16
C PRO A 186 -1.48 11.38 -2.10
N GLY A 187 -0.43 11.81 -2.79
CA GLY A 187 -0.14 13.23 -2.93
C GLY A 187 -1.40 13.84 -3.50
N ASP A 188 -1.85 14.94 -2.89
CA ASP A 188 -2.81 15.83 -3.52
C ASP A 188 -2.38 15.92 -4.98
N ARG A 189 -3.21 15.38 -5.89
CA ARG A 189 -2.84 15.15 -7.30
C ARG A 189 -2.08 16.40 -7.69
N LYS A 190 -0.76 16.30 -7.96
CA LYS A 190 0.06 17.47 -8.27
C LYS A 190 -0.80 18.30 -9.18
N SER A 191 -1.30 19.40 -8.62
CA SER A 191 -2.38 20.12 -9.25
C SER A 191 -1.82 20.47 -10.62
N HIS A 192 -2.66 20.39 -11.65
CA HIS A 192 -2.30 20.85 -12.98
C HIS A 192 -1.98 22.37 -13.00
N VAL A 193 -1.61 22.97 -11.86
CA VAL A 193 -1.12 24.33 -11.65
C VAL A 193 0.15 24.61 -12.46
N ILE A 194 0.93 23.59 -12.86
CA ILE A 194 2.04 23.83 -13.81
C ILE A 194 1.52 24.21 -15.21
N LEU A 195 0.28 23.86 -15.59
CA LEU A 195 -0.30 24.23 -16.89
C LEU A 195 -1.07 25.56 -16.89
N LEU A 196 -1.32 26.18 -15.73
CA LEU A 196 -2.01 27.47 -15.62
C LEU A 196 -1.07 28.68 -15.53
N ASN A 197 0.25 28.47 -15.47
CA ASN A 197 1.23 29.57 -15.56
C ASN A 197 1.56 30.01 -16.99
N LYS A 198 0.74 29.63 -17.98
CA LYS A 198 0.68 30.38 -19.24
C LYS A 198 0.01 31.72 -18.95
N ARG A 199 0.85 32.71 -18.62
CA ARG A 199 0.54 34.14 -18.54
C ARG A 199 -0.58 34.47 -19.53
N THR A 200 -1.75 34.84 -19.02
CA THR A 200 -2.87 35.35 -19.81
C THR A 200 -2.43 36.67 -20.43
N VAL A 201 -1.88 36.59 -21.64
CA VAL A 201 -1.73 37.74 -22.52
C VAL A 201 -3.08 37.94 -23.21
N SER A 202 -3.63 39.15 -23.10
CA SER A 202 -4.86 39.52 -23.82
C SER A 202 -4.64 39.32 -25.31
N HIS A 203 -5.46 38.48 -25.96
CA HIS A 203 -5.42 38.29 -27.42
C HIS A 203 -5.84 39.54 -28.22
N ARG A 204 -6.43 40.56 -27.57
CA ARG A 204 -6.83 41.81 -28.24
C ARG A 204 -5.76 42.90 -28.19
N THR A 205 -4.95 42.92 -27.13
CA THR A 205 -3.98 44.01 -26.87
C THR A 205 -2.53 43.53 -26.78
N CYS A 206 -2.28 42.22 -26.79
CA CYS A 206 -0.94 41.63 -26.70
C CYS A 206 -0.08 42.15 -25.53
N GLN A 207 -0.71 42.57 -24.43
CA GLN A 207 -0.03 43.04 -23.22
C GLN A 207 -0.30 42.11 -22.02
N PRO A 208 0.67 41.97 -21.10
CA PRO A 208 0.48 41.25 -19.84
C PRO A 208 -0.42 42.05 -18.89
N LEU A 209 -1.45 41.41 -18.32
CA LEU A 209 -2.50 42.02 -17.51
C LEU A 209 -2.06 42.61 -16.14
N ASN A 210 -0.76 42.87 -15.91
CA ASN A 210 -0.24 43.24 -14.60
C ASN A 210 0.44 44.62 -14.52
N GLN A 211 -0.01 45.60 -15.33
CA GLN A 211 0.57 46.95 -15.36
C GLN A 211 -0.47 48.09 -15.25
N SER A 212 -1.47 47.99 -14.36
CA SER A 212 -2.32 49.16 -14.07
C SER A 212 -2.85 49.23 -12.64
N LEU A 213 -1.94 49.15 -11.67
CA LEU A 213 -2.14 49.86 -10.40
C LEU A 213 -0.87 50.66 -10.16
N TRP A 214 -1.03 51.95 -9.86
CA TRP A 214 0.00 52.98 -9.66
C TRP A 214 0.49 53.70 -10.92
N ALA A 215 -0.36 54.57 -11.44
CA ALA A 215 0.06 55.82 -12.08
C ALA A 215 -0.89 56.93 -11.58
N GLU A 216 -0.40 57.72 -10.63
CA GLU A 216 -0.80 59.12 -10.43
C GLU A 216 0.21 60.00 -11.17
#